data_AF-A0A7Z9WNC6-F1
#
_entry.id   AF-A0A7Z9WNC6-F1
#
_cell.length_a   1.000
_cell.length_b   1.000
_cell.length_c   1.000
_cell.angle_alpha   90.00
_cell.angle_beta   90.00
_cell.angle_gamma   90.00
#
_symmetry.space_group_name_H-M   'P 1'
#
loop_
_entity.id
_entity.type
_entity.pdbx_description
1 polymer ?
#
loop_
_entity_poly.entity_id
_entity_poly.type
_entity_poly.pdbx_seq_one_letter_code
_entity_poly.pdbx_strand_id
1 'polypeptide(L)'
;VLLDVSKIENFPERFPTIYNRCRELGLSPPEEPIPVVPAAHYFCGGVWTDEWGRTTIRNLYAVGEVACTGVHGANRLASTSLLEGLVFGDRAGRMIARSSPRPRPISPEEVPPWEPARDGAPADPALIHRDWRSIQYTMWYYAGLSRDGHRLERAIRDLEHLRDDIIDFYRRARLDDPLLGLRNGVQTALIVAEAARRNRQSRGVHFREDVPEPE
;
A
#
# COMPACT_ATOMS: atom_id res chain seq x y z
N VAL A 1 19.96 12.72 -3.28
CA VAL A 1 19.92 14.13 -3.73
C VAL A 1 19.79 15.02 -2.51
N LEU A 2 19.99 16.34 -2.62
CA LEU A 2 19.88 17.25 -1.49
C LEU A 2 18.66 18.17 -1.66
N LEU A 3 17.98 18.47 -0.56
CA LEU A 3 16.93 19.46 -0.47
C LEU A 3 17.50 20.73 0.19
N ASP A 4 17.64 21.80 -0.59
CA ASP A 4 18.14 23.08 -0.12
C ASP A 4 16.99 23.97 0.36
N VAL A 5 17.00 24.27 1.66
CA VAL A 5 16.03 25.15 2.33
C VAL A 5 16.66 26.47 2.78
N SER A 6 17.91 26.76 2.40
CA SER A 6 18.68 27.94 2.84
C SER A 6 18.02 29.28 2.52
N LYS A 7 17.18 29.33 1.50
CA LYS A 7 16.44 30.53 1.07
C LYS A 7 15.12 30.74 1.79
N ILE A 8 14.74 29.85 2.70
CA ILE A 8 13.50 29.97 3.47
C ILE A 8 13.80 30.75 4.75
N GLU A 9 13.37 32.01 4.80
CA GLU A 9 13.45 32.82 6.02
C GLU A 9 12.64 32.19 7.16
N ASN A 10 13.19 32.25 8.38
CA ASN A 10 12.58 31.71 9.60
C ASN A 10 12.16 30.24 9.44
N PHE A 11 13.02 29.41 8.84
CA PHE A 11 12.76 27.99 8.62
C PHE A 11 12.38 27.22 9.90
N PRO A 12 13.08 27.40 11.05
CA PRO A 12 12.71 26.73 12.30
C PRO A 12 11.29 27.06 12.78
N GLU A 13 10.83 28.30 12.58
CA GLU A 13 9.51 28.76 13.00
C GLU A 13 8.41 28.30 12.03
N ARG A 14 8.70 28.27 10.73
CA ARG A 14 7.73 27.86 9.69
C ARG A 14 7.56 26.35 9.59
N PHE A 15 8.63 25.59 9.81
CA PHE A 15 8.65 24.13 9.68
C PHE A 15 9.25 23.46 10.93
N PRO A 16 8.71 23.72 12.14
CA PRO A 16 9.31 23.30 13.40
C PRO A 16 9.44 21.78 13.50
N THR A 17 8.47 21.03 12.98
CA THR A 17 8.51 19.56 12.96
C THR A 17 9.68 19.03 12.13
N ILE A 18 9.92 19.61 10.94
CA ILE A 18 11.02 19.19 10.07
C ILE A 18 12.36 19.60 10.67
N TYR A 19 12.46 20.84 11.15
CA TYR A 19 13.68 21.37 11.78
C TYR A 19 14.09 20.51 12.98
N ASN A 20 13.19 20.30 13.95
CA ASN A 20 13.47 19.52 15.15
C ASN A 20 13.90 18.08 14.81
N ARG A 21 13.22 17.44 13.85
CA ARG A 21 13.58 16.10 13.42
C ARG A 21 14.96 16.03 12.76
N CYS A 22 15.33 17.05 11.99
CA CYS A 22 16.67 17.15 11.42
C CYS A 22 17.73 17.30 12.52
N ARG A 23 17.48 18.17 13.52
CA ARG A 23 18.38 18.36 14.67
C ARG A 23 18.61 17.07 15.47
N GLU A 24 17.56 16.29 15.71
CA GLU A 24 17.65 14.98 16.37
C GLU A 24 18.56 13.99 15.62
N LEU A 25 18.59 14.09 14.29
CA LEU A 25 19.40 13.26 13.41
C LEU A 25 20.81 13.84 13.16
N GLY A 26 21.18 14.92 13.85
CA GLY A 26 22.47 15.58 13.71
C GLY A 26 22.62 16.44 12.45
N LEU A 27 21.51 16.80 11.80
CA LEU A 27 21.48 17.68 10.62
C LEU A 27 21.20 19.13 11.04
N SER A 28 21.72 20.09 10.29
CA SER A 28 21.59 21.53 10.58
C SER A 28 20.96 22.32 9.42
N PRO A 29 19.66 22.16 9.11
CA PRO A 29 18.97 23.08 8.22
C PRO A 29 18.61 24.38 8.97
N PRO A 30 18.67 25.57 8.37
CA PRO A 30 18.91 25.81 6.94
C PRO A 30 20.40 25.93 6.55
N GLU A 31 21.34 25.80 7.49
CA GLU A 31 22.78 25.97 7.25
C GLU A 31 23.37 24.91 6.29
N GLU A 32 22.84 23.69 6.34
CA GLU A 32 23.24 22.54 5.52
C GLU A 32 22.02 21.96 4.77
N PRO A 33 22.17 21.59 3.49
CA PRO A 33 21.11 20.92 2.74
C PRO A 33 20.73 19.56 3.33
N ILE A 34 19.44 19.22 3.26
CA ILE A 34 18.91 17.97 3.85
C ILE A 34 19.08 16.82 2.84
N PRO A 35 19.71 15.69 3.21
CA PRO A 35 19.78 14.52 2.34
C PRO A 35 18.41 13.87 2.17
N VAL A 36 17.97 13.71 0.92
CA VAL A 36 16.67 13.11 0.60
C VAL A 36 16.76 12.09 -0.54
N VAL A 37 15.82 11.14 -0.53
CA VAL A 37 15.61 10.14 -1.57
C VAL A 37 14.10 9.94 -1.79
N PRO A 38 13.65 9.54 -2.99
CA PRO A 38 12.28 9.12 -3.21
C PRO A 38 11.91 7.92 -2.31
N ALA A 39 10.66 7.86 -1.89
CA ALA A 39 10.10 6.73 -1.13
C ALA A 39 8.66 6.46 -1.59
N ALA A 40 8.22 5.21 -1.43
CA ALA A 40 6.80 4.89 -1.60
C ALA A 40 5.98 5.65 -0.55
N HIS A 41 4.91 6.33 -0.98
CA HIS A 41 4.20 7.28 -0.13
C HIS A 41 2.68 7.09 -0.10
N TYR A 42 2.06 6.76 -1.24
CA TYR A 42 0.61 6.68 -1.35
C TYR A 42 0.18 5.67 -2.42
N PHE A 43 -0.89 4.92 -2.15
CA PHE A 43 -1.50 4.01 -3.11
C PHE A 43 -2.67 4.67 -3.86
N CYS A 44 -2.50 4.91 -5.17
CA CYS A 44 -3.58 5.44 -6.02
C CYS A 44 -4.59 4.37 -6.47
N GLY A 45 -4.17 3.10 -6.44
CA GLY A 45 -5.03 1.95 -6.69
C GLY A 45 -5.72 1.48 -5.41
N GLY A 46 -6.34 0.30 -5.45
CA GLY A 46 -7.04 -0.25 -4.30
C GLY A 46 -8.24 -1.10 -4.72
N VAL A 47 -9.14 -1.36 -3.78
CA VAL A 47 -10.41 -2.04 -4.03
C VAL A 47 -11.28 -1.14 -4.89
N TRP A 48 -11.62 -1.59 -6.10
CA TRP A 48 -12.49 -0.80 -6.99
C TRP A 48 -13.85 -0.55 -6.35
N THR A 49 -14.26 0.72 -6.34
CA THR A 49 -15.55 1.15 -5.83
C THR A 49 -16.24 2.11 -6.78
N ASP A 50 -17.57 2.19 -6.63
CA ASP A 50 -18.34 3.26 -7.26
C ASP A 50 -18.24 4.58 -6.50
N GLU A 51 -18.93 5.61 -6.99
CA GLU A 51 -18.94 6.97 -6.41
C GLU A 51 -19.51 7.05 -4.97
N TRP A 52 -20.06 5.95 -4.45
CA TRP A 52 -20.62 5.79 -3.11
C TRP A 52 -19.80 4.83 -2.22
N GLY A 53 -18.64 4.37 -2.70
CA GLY A 53 -17.75 3.48 -1.96
C GLY A 53 -18.19 2.01 -1.96
N ARG A 54 -19.17 1.62 -2.78
CA ARG A 54 -19.61 0.21 -2.88
C ARG A 54 -18.62 -0.58 -3.70
N THR A 55 -18.21 -1.75 -3.18
CA THR A 55 -17.42 -2.71 -3.95
C THR A 55 -18.32 -3.57 -4.84
N THR A 56 -17.72 -4.46 -5.64
CA THR A 56 -18.47 -5.48 -6.40
C THR A 56 -19.09 -6.56 -5.51
N ILE A 57 -18.68 -6.66 -4.24
CA ILE A 57 -19.25 -7.57 -3.25
C ILE A 57 -20.37 -6.84 -2.50
N ARG A 58 -21.57 -7.43 -2.51
CA ARG A 58 -22.74 -6.85 -1.83
C ARG A 58 -22.44 -6.65 -0.34
N ASN A 59 -22.85 -5.50 0.18
CA ASN A 59 -22.65 -5.07 1.57
C ASN A 59 -21.19 -4.90 2.01
N LEU A 60 -20.24 -4.93 1.07
CA LEU A 60 -18.84 -4.58 1.32
C LEU A 60 -18.54 -3.21 0.70
N TYR A 61 -17.99 -2.32 1.52
CA TYR A 61 -17.60 -0.96 1.15
C TYR A 61 -16.10 -0.77 1.37
N ALA A 62 -15.49 0.09 0.56
CA ALA A 62 -14.11 0.52 0.72
C ALA A 62 -14.02 2.03 0.49
N VAL A 63 -13.35 2.75 1.39
CA VAL A 63 -13.23 4.22 1.34
C VAL A 63 -11.84 4.67 1.78
N GLY A 64 -11.39 5.83 1.29
CA GLY A 64 -10.04 6.32 1.51
C GLY A 64 -8.99 5.53 0.72
N GLU A 65 -7.75 5.51 1.21
CA GLU A 65 -6.59 4.98 0.47
C GLU A 65 -6.66 3.47 0.12
N VAL A 66 -7.49 2.69 0.82
CA VAL A 66 -7.71 1.27 0.46
C VAL A 66 -8.56 1.11 -0.80
N ALA A 67 -9.27 2.16 -1.22
CA ALA A 67 -10.20 2.13 -2.34
C ALA A 67 -9.59 2.70 -3.62
N CYS A 68 -10.01 2.17 -4.76
CA CYS A 68 -9.81 2.76 -6.08
C CYS A 68 -11.13 3.40 -6.51
N THR A 69 -11.32 4.66 -6.10
CA THR A 69 -12.51 5.48 -6.43
C THR A 69 -12.42 6.12 -7.82
N GLY A 70 -11.24 6.10 -8.44
CA GLY A 70 -10.92 6.76 -9.70
C GLY A 70 -10.49 8.22 -9.56
N VAL A 71 -10.67 8.87 -8.40
CA VAL A 71 -10.38 10.31 -8.22
C VAL A 71 -8.90 10.66 -8.43
N HIS A 72 -7.99 9.75 -8.07
CA HIS A 72 -6.54 9.95 -8.20
C HIS A 72 -5.97 9.54 -9.56
N GLY A 73 -6.75 8.82 -10.38
CA GLY A 73 -6.29 8.28 -11.66
C GLY A 73 -4.92 7.61 -11.56
N ALA A 74 -3.99 8.06 -12.42
CA ALA A 74 -2.61 7.56 -12.44
C ALA A 74 -1.62 8.41 -11.61
N ASN A 75 -2.05 9.49 -10.96
CA ASN A 75 -1.20 10.30 -10.08
C ASN A 75 -2.06 11.16 -9.15
N ARG A 76 -1.93 10.93 -7.85
CA ARG A 76 -2.65 11.68 -6.81
C ARG A 76 -2.10 13.10 -6.67
N LEU A 77 -2.98 14.10 -6.67
CA LEU A 77 -2.62 15.48 -6.33
C LEU A 77 -2.39 15.64 -4.83
N ALA A 78 -1.39 16.43 -4.42
CA ALA A 78 -1.12 16.69 -3.00
C ALA A 78 -2.36 17.23 -2.26
N SER A 79 -2.46 16.91 -0.97
CA SER A 79 -3.57 17.30 -0.08
C SER A 79 -4.97 16.73 -0.37
N THR A 80 -5.14 15.90 -1.39
CA THR A 80 -6.46 15.30 -1.72
C THR A 80 -6.83 14.01 -0.98
N SER A 81 -5.88 13.26 -0.41
CA SER A 81 -6.14 11.93 0.19
C SER A 81 -7.02 11.98 1.44
N LEU A 82 -6.80 12.96 2.33
CA LEU A 82 -7.66 13.15 3.50
C LEU A 82 -9.08 13.58 3.11
N LEU A 83 -9.19 14.41 2.07
CA LEU A 83 -10.47 14.84 1.53
C LEU A 83 -11.24 13.67 0.91
N GLU A 84 -10.56 12.77 0.19
CA GLU A 84 -11.17 11.54 -0.31
C GLU A 84 -11.75 10.71 0.84
N GLY A 85 -10.97 10.46 1.89
CA GLY A 85 -11.44 9.71 3.06
C GLY A 85 -12.70 10.31 3.68
N LEU A 86 -12.73 11.65 3.85
CA LEU A 86 -13.89 12.36 4.39
C LEU A 86 -15.13 12.25 3.48
N VAL A 87 -14.98 12.53 2.19
CA VAL A 87 -16.10 12.57 1.24
C VAL A 87 -16.67 11.19 1.02
N PHE A 88 -15.84 10.18 0.75
CA PHE A 88 -16.30 8.83 0.50
C PHE A 88 -16.81 8.16 1.78
N GLY A 89 -16.23 8.48 2.94
CA GLY A 89 -16.73 8.06 4.25
C GLY A 89 -18.16 8.55 4.52
N ASP A 90 -18.44 9.84 4.32
CA ASP A 90 -19.80 10.40 4.46
C ASP A 90 -20.78 9.75 3.49
N ARG A 91 -20.39 9.59 2.21
CA ARG A 91 -21.23 8.96 1.19
C ARG A 91 -21.57 7.51 1.51
N ALA A 92 -20.57 6.70 1.85
CA ALA A 92 -20.75 5.30 2.22
C ALA A 92 -21.62 5.18 3.47
N GLY A 93 -21.37 6.00 4.49
CA GLY A 93 -22.18 6.05 5.71
C GLY A 93 -23.66 6.36 5.44
N ARG A 94 -23.94 7.36 4.59
CA ARG A 94 -25.32 7.68 4.16
C ARG A 94 -25.97 6.55 3.39
N MET A 95 -25.22 5.87 2.51
CA MET A 95 -25.74 4.74 1.75
C MET A 95 -26.11 3.58 2.68
N ILE A 96 -25.21 3.23 3.61
CA ILE A 96 -25.43 2.17 4.62
C ILE A 96 -26.64 2.50 5.49
N ALA A 97 -26.79 3.75 5.92
CA ALA A 97 -27.93 4.18 6.74
C ALA A 97 -29.27 4.08 6.00
N ARG A 98 -29.27 4.27 4.67
CA ARG A 98 -30.47 4.22 3.82
C ARG A 98 -30.79 2.82 3.30
N SER A 99 -29.84 1.89 3.27
CA SER A 99 -30.07 0.55 2.73
C SER A 99 -31.14 -0.22 3.51
N SER A 100 -32.15 -0.69 2.78
CA SER A 100 -33.26 -1.52 3.25
C SER A 100 -33.56 -2.60 2.20
N PRO A 101 -33.92 -3.83 2.58
CA PRO A 101 -34.04 -4.32 3.96
C PRO A 101 -32.66 -4.48 4.62
N ARG A 102 -32.60 -4.23 5.92
CA ARG A 102 -31.40 -4.56 6.70
C ARG A 102 -31.23 -6.08 6.69
N PRO A 103 -30.02 -6.61 6.47
CA PRO A 103 -29.79 -8.03 6.57
C PRO A 103 -30.15 -8.52 7.98
N ARG A 104 -30.61 -9.77 8.07
CA ARG A 104 -30.87 -10.41 9.36
C ARG A 104 -29.58 -10.38 10.19
N PRO A 105 -29.63 -9.98 11.47
CA PRO A 105 -28.50 -10.15 12.37
C PRO A 105 -28.05 -11.62 12.39
N ILE A 106 -26.76 -11.85 12.19
CA ILE A 106 -26.15 -13.18 12.31
C ILE A 106 -25.81 -13.38 13.79
N SER A 107 -26.29 -14.48 14.38
CA SER A 107 -25.97 -14.85 15.75
C SER A 107 -24.50 -15.28 15.83
N PRO A 108 -23.76 -14.98 16.92
CA PRO A 108 -22.39 -15.46 17.08
C PRO A 108 -22.23 -16.98 16.90
N GLU A 109 -23.25 -17.75 17.27
CA GLU A 109 -23.29 -19.21 17.14
C GLU A 109 -23.41 -19.69 15.69
N GLU A 110 -23.83 -18.81 14.77
CA GLU A 110 -23.91 -19.11 13.34
C GLU A 110 -22.56 -18.88 12.62
N VAL A 111 -21.60 -18.25 13.30
CA VAL A 111 -20.25 -18.05 12.78
C VAL A 111 -19.41 -19.29 13.14
N PRO A 112 -18.91 -20.04 12.15
CA PRO A 112 -18.03 -21.19 12.43
C PRO A 112 -16.82 -20.77 13.27
N PRO A 113 -16.38 -21.61 14.22
CA PRO A 113 -15.18 -21.32 14.99
C PRO A 113 -13.97 -21.22 14.06
N TRP A 114 -13.02 -20.36 14.43
CA TRP A 114 -11.75 -20.29 13.73
C TRP A 114 -10.99 -21.61 13.86
N GLU A 115 -10.49 -22.15 12.75
CA GLU A 115 -9.65 -23.34 12.75
C GLU A 115 -8.18 -22.96 13.01
N PRO A 116 -7.58 -23.41 14.12
CA PRO A 116 -6.19 -23.10 14.42
C PRO A 116 -5.24 -23.77 13.43
N ALA A 117 -4.05 -23.20 13.29
CA ALA A 117 -2.99 -23.76 12.45
C ALA A 117 -2.57 -25.17 12.91
N ARG A 118 -2.06 -25.98 11.98
CA ARG A 118 -1.82 -27.43 12.18
C ARG A 118 -0.89 -27.74 13.35
N ASP A 119 0.22 -27.03 13.45
CA ASP A 119 1.28 -27.34 14.43
C ASP A 119 1.12 -26.49 15.69
N GLY A 120 0.51 -25.30 15.57
CA GLY A 120 0.26 -24.39 16.69
C GLY A 120 1.50 -23.76 17.33
N ALA A 121 2.69 -24.01 16.76
CA ALA A 121 3.94 -23.40 17.19
C ALA A 121 3.95 -21.89 16.89
N PRO A 122 4.56 -21.05 17.74
CA PRO A 122 4.72 -19.62 17.44
C PRO A 122 5.40 -19.39 16.09
N ALA A 123 4.96 -18.37 15.36
CA ALA A 123 5.61 -17.99 14.11
C ALA A 123 7.06 -17.54 14.37
N ASP A 124 8.02 -18.07 13.60
CA ASP A 124 9.43 -17.69 13.70
C ASP A 124 9.63 -16.24 13.19
N PRO A 125 10.01 -15.29 14.06
CA PRO A 125 10.19 -13.89 13.67
C PRO A 125 11.31 -13.70 12.64
N ALA A 126 12.32 -14.57 12.61
CA ALA A 126 13.42 -14.46 11.67
C ALA A 126 12.97 -14.78 10.23
N LEU A 127 12.10 -15.79 10.07
CA LEU A 127 11.49 -16.10 8.78
C LEU A 127 10.62 -14.94 8.30
N ILE A 128 9.77 -14.40 9.18
CA ILE A 128 8.91 -13.24 8.87
C ILE A 128 9.76 -12.04 8.40
N HIS A 129 10.82 -11.73 9.15
CA HIS A 129 11.71 -10.62 8.81
C HIS A 129 12.38 -10.83 7.45
N ARG A 130 12.94 -12.01 7.19
CA ARG A 130 13.60 -12.36 5.91
C ARG A 130 12.63 -12.21 4.73
N ASP A 131 11.43 -12.74 4.86
CA ASP A 131 10.46 -12.74 3.77
C ASP A 131 9.93 -11.34 3.49
N TRP A 132 9.70 -10.53 4.53
CA TRP A 132 9.40 -9.11 4.37
C TRP A 132 10.50 -8.35 3.63
N ARG A 133 11.77 -8.58 3.99
CA ARG A 133 12.90 -7.97 3.26
C ARG A 133 12.92 -8.40 1.79
N SER A 134 12.60 -9.67 1.53
CA SER A 134 12.55 -10.21 0.17
C SER A 134 11.45 -9.53 -0.66
N ILE A 135 10.24 -9.35 -0.10
CA ILE A 135 9.16 -8.59 -0.74
C ILE A 135 9.60 -7.14 -1.00
N GLN A 136 10.13 -6.47 0.02
CA GLN A 136 10.54 -5.06 -0.08
C GLN A 136 11.60 -4.84 -1.15
N TYR A 137 12.64 -5.68 -1.20
CA TYR A 137 13.69 -5.58 -2.21
C TYR A 137 13.16 -5.87 -3.61
N THR A 138 12.34 -6.92 -3.77
CA THR A 138 11.74 -7.26 -5.06
C THR A 138 10.91 -6.11 -5.60
N MET A 139 10.05 -5.52 -4.76
CA MET A 139 9.23 -4.37 -5.14
C MET A 139 10.07 -3.13 -5.42
N TRP A 140 11.11 -2.85 -4.63
CA TRP A 140 11.98 -1.70 -4.83
C TRP A 140 12.74 -1.76 -6.15
N TYR A 141 13.38 -2.91 -6.44
CA TYR A 141 14.24 -3.05 -7.62
C TYR A 141 13.49 -3.27 -8.93
N TYR A 142 12.31 -3.89 -8.89
CA TYR A 142 11.59 -4.27 -10.11
C TYR A 142 10.26 -3.53 -10.34
N ALA A 143 9.63 -3.00 -9.28
CA ALA A 143 8.36 -2.29 -9.35
C ALA A 143 8.44 -0.85 -8.79
N GLY A 144 9.65 -0.31 -8.67
CA GLY A 144 9.94 1.04 -8.16
C GLY A 144 9.54 2.18 -9.09
N LEU A 145 10.34 3.26 -9.09
CA LEU A 145 10.07 4.48 -9.90
C LEU A 145 10.03 4.19 -11.39
N SER A 146 10.94 3.34 -11.85
CA SER A 146 11.09 2.97 -13.24
C SER A 146 10.94 1.47 -13.40
N ARG A 147 10.24 1.05 -14.45
CA ARG A 147 9.81 -0.34 -14.63
C ARG A 147 10.12 -0.81 -16.05
N ASP A 148 10.36 -2.10 -16.15
CA ASP A 148 10.64 -2.81 -17.38
C ASP A 148 9.86 -4.14 -17.38
N GLY A 149 9.37 -4.56 -18.54
CA GLY A 149 8.56 -5.76 -18.67
C GLY A 149 9.29 -7.02 -18.19
N HIS A 150 10.57 -7.18 -18.54
CA HIS A 150 11.35 -8.35 -18.15
C HIS A 150 11.61 -8.39 -16.63
N ARG A 151 11.94 -7.25 -16.03
CA ARG A 151 12.09 -7.11 -14.56
C ARG A 151 10.78 -7.39 -13.82
N LEU A 152 9.64 -6.91 -14.33
CA LEU A 152 8.33 -7.18 -13.74
C LEU A 152 7.95 -8.66 -13.81
N GLU A 153 8.23 -9.35 -14.92
CA GLU A 153 8.01 -10.80 -15.04
C GLU A 153 8.88 -11.59 -14.06
N ARG A 154 10.14 -11.15 -13.86
CA ARG A 154 10.99 -11.72 -12.81
C ARG A 154 10.41 -11.49 -11.42
N ALA A 155 9.98 -10.26 -11.11
CA ALA A 155 9.38 -9.92 -9.82
C ALA A 155 8.17 -10.80 -9.50
N ILE A 156 7.29 -11.03 -10.48
CA ILE A 156 6.10 -11.88 -10.30
C ILE A 156 6.53 -13.30 -9.96
N ARG A 157 7.47 -13.90 -10.69
CA ARG A 157 7.96 -15.26 -10.39
C ARG A 157 8.57 -15.36 -8.99
N ASP A 158 9.40 -14.38 -8.61
CA ASP A 158 10.03 -14.34 -7.29
C ASP A 158 8.98 -14.21 -6.17
N LEU A 159 7.97 -13.37 -6.36
CA LEU A 159 6.86 -13.18 -5.42
C LEU A 159 5.90 -14.38 -5.35
N GLU A 160 5.65 -15.07 -6.47
CA GLU A 160 4.83 -16.28 -6.51
C GLU A 160 5.49 -17.41 -5.73
N HIS A 161 6.79 -17.63 -5.93
CA HIS A 161 7.54 -18.61 -5.15
C HIS A 161 7.52 -18.28 -3.66
N LEU A 162 7.76 -17.02 -3.30
CA LEU A 162 7.72 -16.57 -1.92
C LEU A 162 6.32 -16.69 -1.30
N ARG A 163 5.26 -16.43 -2.08
CA ARG A 163 3.88 -16.61 -1.62
C ARG A 163 3.62 -18.05 -1.23
N ASP A 164 4.08 -19.01 -2.02
CA ASP A 164 3.82 -20.42 -1.76
C ASP A 164 4.50 -20.85 -0.44
N ASP A 165 5.75 -20.44 -0.22
CA ASP A 165 6.46 -20.64 1.06
C ASP A 165 5.73 -19.97 2.25
N ILE A 166 5.31 -18.71 2.10
CA ILE A 166 4.59 -17.96 3.13
C ILE A 166 3.24 -18.62 3.46
N ILE A 167 2.51 -19.14 2.46
CA ILE A 167 1.22 -19.79 2.68
C ILE A 167 1.39 -21.11 3.44
N ASP A 168 2.44 -21.86 3.13
CA ASP A 168 2.74 -23.10 3.87
C ASP A 168 3.17 -22.80 5.31
N PHE A 169 3.95 -21.74 5.53
CA PHE A 169 4.27 -21.25 6.88
C PHE A 169 3.02 -20.79 7.64
N TYR A 170 2.17 -19.99 7.00
CA TYR A 170 0.89 -19.51 7.53
C TYR A 170 -0.06 -20.64 7.98
N ARG A 171 -0.08 -21.77 7.25
CA ARG A 171 -0.93 -22.93 7.59
C ARG A 171 -0.44 -23.73 8.80
N ARG A 172 0.84 -23.62 9.14
CA ARG A 172 1.50 -24.42 10.18
C ARG A 172 1.65 -23.65 11.49
N ALA A 173 2.07 -22.39 11.40
CA ALA A 173 2.35 -21.56 12.56
C ALA A 173 1.09 -20.94 13.18
N ARG A 174 1.10 -20.76 14.50
CA ARG A 174 0.09 -20.00 15.22
C ARG A 174 0.04 -18.58 14.67
N LEU A 175 -1.16 -18.12 14.34
CA LEU A 175 -1.35 -16.81 13.76
C LEU A 175 -1.05 -15.70 14.76
N ASP A 176 -0.32 -14.71 14.27
CA ASP A 176 -0.11 -13.42 14.88
C ASP A 176 -0.18 -12.32 13.81
N ASP A 177 -0.21 -11.07 14.27
CA ASP A 177 -0.31 -9.92 13.38
C ASP A 177 0.86 -9.83 12.36
N PRO A 178 2.14 -10.08 12.75
CA PRO A 178 3.25 -10.09 11.79
C PRO A 178 3.10 -11.12 10.66
N LEU A 179 2.66 -12.34 10.95
CA LEU A 179 2.46 -13.39 9.94
C LEU A 179 1.26 -13.09 9.03
N LEU A 180 0.18 -12.55 9.60
CA LEU A 180 -0.97 -12.07 8.82
C LEU A 180 -0.57 -10.92 7.89
N GLY A 181 0.21 -9.97 8.40
CA GLY A 181 0.78 -8.87 7.64
C GLY A 181 1.64 -9.37 6.49
N LEU A 182 2.52 -10.35 6.73
CA LEU A 182 3.37 -10.94 5.70
C LEU A 182 2.56 -11.59 4.57
N ARG A 183 1.56 -12.41 4.92
CA ARG A 183 0.63 -13.02 3.94
C ARG A 183 -0.08 -11.97 3.10
N ASN A 184 -0.59 -10.92 3.73
CA ASN A 184 -1.27 -9.84 3.01
C ASN A 184 -0.29 -9.01 2.17
N GLY A 185 0.94 -8.83 2.65
CA GLY A 185 2.02 -8.12 1.97
C GLY A 185 2.40 -8.76 0.64
N VAL A 186 2.66 -10.07 0.63
CA VAL A 186 3.02 -10.78 -0.62
C VAL A 186 1.87 -10.79 -1.63
N GLN A 187 0.63 -10.95 -1.15
CA GLN A 187 -0.55 -10.89 -2.00
C GLN A 187 -0.72 -9.50 -2.64
N THR A 188 -0.52 -8.43 -1.87
CA THR A 188 -0.60 -7.05 -2.35
C THR A 188 0.52 -6.74 -3.33
N ALA A 189 1.75 -7.20 -3.05
CA ALA A 189 2.89 -7.05 -3.95
C ALA A 189 2.63 -7.70 -5.32
N LEU A 190 2.07 -8.92 -5.34
CA LEU A 190 1.68 -9.60 -6.58
C LEU A 190 0.63 -8.83 -7.39
N ILE A 191 -0.40 -8.30 -6.72
CA ILE A 191 -1.45 -7.49 -7.38
C ILE A 191 -0.82 -6.26 -8.05
N VAL A 192 0.07 -5.56 -7.35
CA VAL A 192 0.76 -4.38 -7.89
C VAL A 192 1.67 -4.75 -9.06
N ALA A 193 2.50 -5.79 -8.91
CA ALA A 193 3.43 -6.23 -9.96
C ALA A 193 2.69 -6.69 -11.22
N GLU A 194 1.62 -7.47 -11.07
CA GLU A 194 0.80 -7.93 -12.20
C GLU A 194 0.08 -6.77 -12.89
N ALA A 195 -0.47 -5.81 -12.13
CA ALA A 195 -1.06 -4.60 -12.71
C ALA A 195 -0.05 -3.78 -13.50
N ALA A 196 1.17 -3.61 -12.96
CA ALA A 196 2.26 -2.92 -13.63
C ALA A 196 2.72 -3.64 -14.91
N ARG A 197 2.77 -4.98 -14.89
CA ARG A 197 3.13 -5.81 -16.05
C ARG A 197 2.10 -5.67 -17.18
N ARG A 198 0.82 -5.76 -16.82
CA ARG A 198 -0.31 -5.64 -17.78
C ARG A 198 -0.39 -4.28 -18.42
N ASN A 199 -0.08 -3.22 -17.68
CA ASN A 199 -0.09 -1.86 -18.22
C ASN A 199 1.20 -1.55 -19.00
N ARG A 200 1.11 -1.61 -20.33
CA ARG A 200 2.21 -1.33 -21.27
C ARG A 200 2.24 0.13 -21.74
N GLN A 201 1.73 1.07 -20.97
CA GLN A 201 1.74 2.50 -21.30
C GLN A 201 2.26 3.31 -20.13
N SER A 202 3.21 4.22 -20.37
CA SER A 202 3.67 5.17 -19.36
C SER A 202 2.60 6.23 -19.10
N ARG A 203 2.11 6.34 -17.86
CA ARG A 203 1.10 7.31 -17.44
C ARG A 203 1.21 7.61 -15.94
N GLY A 204 1.29 8.91 -15.59
CA GLY A 204 1.35 9.35 -14.19
C GLY A 204 2.54 8.72 -13.44
N VAL A 205 2.29 8.07 -12.30
CA VAL A 205 3.33 7.38 -11.49
C VAL A 205 3.68 5.97 -12.02
N HIS A 206 3.13 5.58 -13.17
CA HIS A 206 3.55 4.37 -13.87
C HIS A 206 4.41 4.70 -15.07
N PHE A 207 5.72 4.49 -14.92
CA PHE A 207 6.71 4.73 -15.96
C PHE A 207 7.33 3.40 -16.41
N ARG A 208 7.26 3.14 -17.72
CA ARG A 208 7.81 1.97 -18.42
C ARG A 208 8.95 2.41 -19.33
N GLU A 209 10.17 1.94 -19.07
CA GLU A 209 11.36 2.23 -19.89
C GLU A 209 11.35 1.53 -21.24
N ASP A 210 10.69 0.38 -21.30
CA ASP A 210 10.62 -0.52 -22.48
C ASP A 210 9.50 -0.15 -23.45
N VAL A 211 8.83 0.99 -23.22
CA VAL A 211 7.71 1.48 -24.04
C VAL A 211 8.03 2.91 -24.48
N PRO A 212 7.86 3.25 -25.77
CA PRO A 212 8.02 4.64 -26.22
C PRO A 212 7.09 5.58 -25.46
N GLU A 213 7.53 6.83 -25.25
CA GLU A 213 6.63 7.84 -24.71
C GLU A 213 5.42 8.03 -25.63
N PRO A 214 4.20 8.12 -25.07
CA PRO A 214 3.03 8.43 -25.88
C PRO A 214 3.19 9.82 -26.51
N GLU A 215 2.81 9.95 -27.79
CA GLU A 215 2.69 11.24 -28.48
C GLU A 215 1.72 12.20 -27.76
#